data_AF-A0A944XEU6-F1
#
_entry.id   AF-A0A944XEU6-F1
#
_cell.length_a   1.000
_cell.length_b   1.000
_cell.length_c   1.000
_cell.angle_alpha   90.00
_cell.angle_beta   90.00
_cell.angle_gamma   90.00
#
_symmetry.space_group_name_H-M   'P 1'
#
loop_
_entity.id
_entity.type
_entity.pdbx_description
1 polymer ?
#
loop_
_entity_poly.entity_id
_entity_poly.type
_entity_poly.pdbx_seq_one_letter_code
_entity_poly.pdbx_strand_id
1 'polypeptide(L)'
;MYYDRFIEFAIIQGGVPDGTVVLMLMLPIVVTIIAFFRQVIGIKAFGIYTPALITFAFAAIGSEAESVWKGALYGVTIFVTVIFIGTIMRYVLKRFRLLYLPRVALLITIVSLSTLALLVVGGMFQRTGWASVSIFPILIMIALVEKFVATQIEKGARTAIILSFETLLISLVCYAVLSWDSLIRFVSIHSWVVLFTIVINIFLGKWTGLRLTEMLRFKDVIKNAEHTDKN
;
A
#
# COMPACT_ATOMS: atom_id res chain seq x y z
N MET A 1 8.50 -23.33 -16.10
CA MET A 1 7.52 -22.98 -15.06
C MET A 1 6.20 -23.58 -15.51
N TYR A 2 5.60 -24.51 -14.77
CA TYR A 2 4.33 -25.10 -15.16
C TYR A 2 3.22 -24.11 -14.82
N TYR A 3 2.50 -23.62 -15.83
CA TYR A 3 1.35 -22.75 -15.66
C TYR A 3 0.05 -23.55 -15.76
N ASP A 4 -0.99 -23.08 -15.08
CA ASP A 4 -2.35 -23.56 -15.32
C ASP A 4 -2.75 -23.30 -16.79
N ARG A 5 -3.61 -24.14 -17.35
CA ARG A 5 -4.07 -24.09 -18.75
C ARG A 5 -4.69 -22.73 -19.09
N PHE A 6 -5.30 -22.06 -18.10
CA PHE A 6 -5.82 -20.70 -18.24
C PHE A 6 -4.72 -19.64 -18.41
N ILE A 7 -3.67 -19.70 -17.58
CA ILE A 7 -2.54 -18.75 -17.67
C ILE A 7 -1.77 -18.99 -18.95
N GLU A 8 -1.53 -20.26 -19.30
CA GLU A 8 -0.85 -20.64 -20.54
C GLU A 8 -1.60 -20.11 -21.77
N PHE A 9 -2.93 -20.23 -21.79
CA PHE A 9 -3.77 -19.63 -22.83
C PHE A 9 -3.62 -18.10 -22.87
N ALA A 10 -3.71 -17.43 -21.72
CA ALA A 10 -3.61 -15.96 -21.66
C ALA A 10 -2.26 -15.43 -22.14
N ILE A 11 -1.17 -16.14 -21.84
CA ILE A 11 0.19 -15.76 -22.26
C ILE A 11 0.41 -16.10 -23.74
N ILE A 12 0.16 -17.34 -24.14
CA ILE A 12 0.55 -17.85 -25.47
C ILE A 12 -0.43 -17.39 -26.56
N GLN A 13 -1.74 -17.46 -26.29
CA GLN A 13 -2.77 -17.09 -27.28
C GLN A 13 -3.24 -15.64 -27.10
N GLY A 14 -3.27 -15.17 -25.85
CA GLY A 14 -3.66 -13.80 -25.53
C GLY A 14 -2.54 -12.76 -25.67
N GLY A 15 -1.27 -13.19 -25.78
CA GLY A 15 -0.11 -12.31 -25.91
C GLY A 15 0.15 -11.43 -24.67
N VAL A 16 -0.41 -11.78 -23.51
CA VAL A 16 -0.26 -11.00 -22.28
C VAL A 16 1.08 -11.33 -21.61
N PRO A 17 1.87 -10.32 -21.18
CA PRO A 17 3.10 -10.58 -20.43
C PRO A 17 2.86 -11.40 -19.17
N ASP A 18 3.75 -12.35 -18.89
CA ASP A 18 3.70 -13.27 -17.76
C ASP A 18 3.59 -12.53 -16.41
N GLY A 19 4.41 -11.49 -16.21
CA GLY A 19 4.39 -10.66 -15.01
C GLY A 19 3.04 -9.98 -14.79
N THR A 20 2.39 -9.53 -15.85
CA THR A 20 1.07 -8.88 -15.76
C THR A 20 -0.01 -9.86 -15.31
N VAL A 21 -0.03 -11.07 -15.87
CA VAL A 21 -1.00 -12.11 -15.49
C VAL A 21 -0.83 -12.49 -14.02
N VAL A 22 0.41 -12.71 -13.58
CA VAL A 22 0.71 -13.06 -12.19
C VAL A 22 0.31 -11.92 -11.24
N LEU A 23 0.66 -10.67 -11.53
CA LEU A 23 0.30 -9.52 -10.69
C LEU A 23 -1.23 -9.34 -10.60
N MET A 24 -1.96 -9.55 -11.70
CA MET A 24 -3.42 -9.50 -11.71
C MET A 24 -4.05 -10.59 -10.84
N LEU A 25 -3.50 -11.81 -10.85
CA LEU A 25 -3.97 -12.91 -9.99
C LEU A 25 -3.59 -12.69 -8.51
N MET A 26 -2.48 -12.02 -8.24
CA MET A 26 -2.06 -11.68 -6.87
C MET A 26 -2.86 -10.52 -6.28
N LEU A 27 -3.44 -9.63 -7.09
CA LEU A 27 -4.19 -8.47 -6.62
C LEU A 27 -5.35 -8.83 -5.68
N PRO A 28 -6.24 -9.79 -6.01
CA PRO A 28 -7.31 -10.20 -5.09
C PRO A 28 -6.78 -10.77 -3.77
N ILE A 29 -5.63 -11.47 -3.79
CA ILE A 29 -4.98 -11.98 -2.59
C ILE A 29 -4.49 -10.83 -1.71
N VAL A 30 -3.78 -9.86 -2.29
CA VAL A 30 -3.31 -8.65 -1.61
C VAL A 30 -4.48 -7.88 -0.99
N VAL A 31 -5.54 -7.63 -1.76
CA VAL A 31 -6.73 -6.92 -1.28
C VAL A 31 -7.41 -7.65 -0.12
N THR A 32 -7.45 -8.99 -0.16
CA THR A 32 -8.01 -9.82 0.91
C THR A 32 -7.18 -9.74 2.19
N ILE A 33 -5.85 -9.74 2.07
CA ILE A 33 -4.95 -9.55 3.21
C ILE A 33 -5.20 -8.18 3.83
N ILE A 34 -5.30 -7.12 3.02
CA ILE A 34 -5.61 -5.77 3.51
C ILE A 34 -6.96 -5.74 4.23
N ALA A 35 -7.98 -6.39 3.67
CA ALA A 35 -9.30 -6.51 4.29
C ALA A 35 -9.23 -7.23 5.65
N PHE A 36 -8.45 -8.32 5.74
CA PHE A 36 -8.20 -9.03 6.98
C PHE A 36 -7.54 -8.14 8.05
N PHE A 37 -6.47 -7.41 7.71
CA PHE A 37 -5.81 -6.47 8.62
C PHE A 37 -6.78 -5.39 9.13
N ARG A 38 -7.67 -4.91 8.25
CA ARG A 38 -8.64 -3.88 8.61
C ARG A 38 -9.77 -4.42 9.49
N GLN A 39 -10.29 -5.60 9.18
CA GLN A 39 -11.48 -6.14 9.84
C GLN A 39 -11.15 -6.91 11.12
N VAL A 40 -10.10 -7.73 11.10
CA VAL A 40 -9.74 -8.62 12.22
C VAL A 40 -8.78 -7.91 13.17
N ILE A 41 -7.70 -7.32 12.63
CA ILE A 41 -6.71 -6.64 13.47
C ILE A 41 -7.22 -5.25 13.89
N GLY A 42 -7.84 -4.51 12.97
CA GLY A 42 -8.39 -3.18 13.22
C GLY A 42 -7.47 -2.02 12.85
N ILE A 43 -6.49 -2.26 11.97
CA ILE A 43 -5.58 -1.22 11.47
C ILE A 43 -6.35 -0.26 10.56
N LYS A 44 -6.19 1.05 10.77
CA LYS A 44 -6.94 2.10 10.06
C LYS A 44 -6.10 2.69 8.92
N ALA A 45 -5.68 1.90 7.94
CA ALA A 45 -5.00 2.44 6.76
C ALA A 45 -5.90 3.37 5.90
N PHE A 46 -5.31 4.04 4.90
CA PHE A 46 -6.01 4.85 3.90
C PHE A 46 -6.91 4.01 2.97
N GLY A 47 -7.99 3.49 3.53
CA GLY A 47 -8.86 2.54 2.83
C GLY A 47 -8.11 1.25 2.45
N ILE A 48 -8.68 0.52 1.50
CA ILE A 48 -8.10 -0.74 1.00
C ILE A 48 -7.24 -0.48 -0.24
N TYR A 49 -7.64 0.49 -1.06
CA TYR A 49 -7.01 0.78 -2.34
C TYR A 49 -5.61 1.38 -2.22
N THR A 50 -5.42 2.36 -1.33
CA THR A 50 -4.11 3.03 -1.17
C THR A 50 -2.99 2.07 -0.75
N PRO A 51 -3.14 1.23 0.30
CA PRO A 51 -2.10 0.25 0.62
C PRO A 51 -1.88 -0.78 -0.50
N ALA A 52 -2.92 -1.17 -1.24
CA ALA A 52 -2.77 -2.05 -2.40
C ALA A 52 -1.90 -1.40 -3.48
N LEU A 53 -2.20 -0.15 -3.87
CA LEU A 53 -1.38 0.58 -4.84
C LEU A 53 0.07 0.73 -4.39
N ILE A 54 0.31 1.09 -3.13
CA ILE A 54 1.68 1.24 -2.59
C ILE A 54 2.41 -0.11 -2.63
N THR A 55 1.72 -1.21 -2.33
CA THR A 55 2.28 -2.56 -2.44
C THR A 55 2.78 -2.83 -3.86
N PHE A 56 1.97 -2.53 -4.87
CA PHE A 56 2.36 -2.71 -6.28
C PHE A 56 3.42 -1.70 -6.73
N ALA A 57 3.41 -0.48 -6.19
CA ALA A 57 4.49 0.48 -6.41
C ALA A 57 5.81 -0.04 -5.85
N PHE A 58 5.81 -0.62 -4.65
CA PHE A 58 6.99 -1.26 -4.05
C PHE A 58 7.43 -2.48 -4.85
N ALA A 59 6.49 -3.29 -5.36
CA ALA A 59 6.78 -4.41 -6.25
C ALA A 59 7.52 -3.96 -7.52
N ALA A 60 7.02 -2.91 -8.18
CA ALA A 60 7.63 -2.38 -9.40
C ALA A 60 8.95 -1.64 -9.16
N ILE A 61 9.15 -1.00 -8.00
CA ILE A 61 10.46 -0.45 -7.61
C ILE A 61 11.43 -1.58 -7.26
N GLY A 62 10.92 -2.63 -6.61
CA GLY A 62 11.71 -3.76 -6.14
C GLY A 62 12.14 -4.72 -7.23
N SER A 63 11.42 -4.80 -8.36
CA SER A 63 11.81 -5.64 -9.51
C SER A 63 13.14 -5.23 -10.14
N GLU A 64 13.57 -3.99 -9.93
CA GLU A 64 14.87 -3.47 -10.39
C GLU A 64 15.94 -3.56 -9.30
N ALA A 65 15.55 -3.93 -8.07
CA ALA A 65 16.47 -4.08 -6.96
C ALA A 65 17.05 -5.50 -6.95
N GLU A 66 18.38 -5.58 -6.81
CA GLU A 66 19.13 -6.83 -6.67
C GLU A 66 18.67 -7.73 -5.51
N SER A 67 17.91 -7.18 -4.56
CA SER A 67 17.38 -7.94 -3.42
C SER A 67 16.02 -7.38 -2.99
N VAL A 68 15.11 -8.27 -2.59
CA VAL A 68 13.78 -7.93 -2.05
C VAL A 68 13.86 -6.88 -0.92
N TRP A 69 14.83 -7.04 -0.02
CA TRP A 69 15.07 -6.09 1.08
C TRP A 69 15.48 -4.70 0.60
N LYS A 70 16.30 -4.62 -0.46
CA LYS A 70 16.68 -3.34 -1.07
C LYS A 70 15.47 -2.69 -1.75
N GLY A 71 14.63 -3.47 -2.44
CA GLY A 71 13.39 -3.01 -3.05
C GLY A 71 12.43 -2.38 -2.03
N ALA A 72 12.19 -3.06 -0.91
CA ALA A 72 11.43 -2.50 0.21
C ALA A 72 12.03 -1.19 0.72
N LEU A 73 13.37 -1.14 0.90
CA LEU A 73 14.05 0.06 1.39
C LEU A 73 13.88 1.25 0.44
N TYR A 74 13.99 1.05 -0.87
CA TYR A 74 13.77 2.10 -1.86
C TYR A 74 12.32 2.59 -1.83
N GLY A 75 11.35 1.67 -1.83
CA GLY A 75 9.94 1.99 -1.71
C GLY A 75 9.63 2.83 -0.46
N VAL A 76 10.11 2.39 0.70
CA VAL A 76 9.95 3.11 1.98
C VAL A 76 10.61 4.48 1.93
N THR A 77 11.81 4.58 1.36
CA THR A 77 12.54 5.85 1.27
C THR A 77 11.78 6.87 0.43
N ILE A 78 11.25 6.44 -0.73
CA ILE A 78 10.41 7.29 -1.59
C ILE A 78 9.13 7.66 -0.84
N PHE A 79 8.43 6.69 -0.24
CA PHE A 79 7.21 6.94 0.54
C PHE A 79 7.41 8.03 1.61
N VAL A 80 8.45 7.88 2.44
CA VAL A 80 8.76 8.83 3.52
C VAL A 80 9.13 10.20 2.95
N THR A 81 9.95 10.25 1.91
CA THR A 81 10.38 11.49 1.26
C THR A 81 9.20 12.28 0.71
N VAL A 82 8.28 11.59 0.01
CA VAL A 82 7.15 12.22 -0.65
C VAL A 82 6.12 12.72 0.39
N ILE A 83 5.90 11.98 1.49
CA ILE A 83 5.10 12.44 2.65
C ILE A 83 5.75 13.64 3.35
N PHE A 84 7.07 13.64 3.50
CA PHE A 84 7.81 14.75 4.10
C PHE A 84 7.70 16.03 3.27
N ILE A 85 7.92 15.95 1.96
CA ILE A 85 7.73 17.06 1.01
C ILE A 85 6.29 17.57 1.07
N GLY A 86 5.30 16.67 1.02
CA GLY A 86 3.88 17.03 1.12
C GLY A 86 3.54 17.78 2.42
N THR A 87 4.14 17.37 3.54
CA THR A 87 3.99 18.05 4.83
C THR A 87 4.56 19.46 4.79
N ILE A 88 5.80 19.63 4.32
CA ILE A 88 6.45 20.95 4.19
C ILE A 88 5.62 21.85 3.29
N MET A 89 5.23 21.35 2.12
CA MET A 89 4.55 22.15 1.13
C MET A 89 3.17 22.60 1.60
N ARG A 90 2.48 21.77 2.40
CA ARG A 90 1.25 22.18 3.09
C ARG A 90 1.50 23.38 4.03
N TYR A 91 2.57 23.38 4.81
CA TYR A 91 2.90 24.52 5.69
C TYR A 91 3.18 25.80 4.90
N VAL A 92 3.89 25.69 3.77
CA VAL A 92 4.15 26.81 2.87
C VAL A 92 2.84 27.35 2.28
N LEU A 93 2.01 26.48 1.69
CA LEU A 93 0.74 26.86 1.05
C LEU A 93 -0.32 27.37 2.01
N LYS A 94 -0.24 27.01 3.30
CA LYS A 94 -1.17 27.52 4.31
C LYS A 94 -1.15 29.05 4.40
N ARG A 95 -0.02 29.70 4.09
CA ARG A 95 0.10 31.17 4.11
C ARG A 95 -0.71 31.87 3.01
N PHE A 96 -0.98 31.18 1.90
CA PHE A 96 -1.59 31.76 0.71
C PHE A 96 -3.13 31.76 0.72
N ARG A 97 -3.77 31.28 1.80
CA ARG A 97 -5.25 31.24 1.98
C ARG A 97 -6.03 30.71 0.76
N LEU A 98 -5.46 29.73 0.06
CA LEU A 98 -6.03 29.14 -1.16
C LEU A 98 -7.25 28.25 -0.87
N LEU A 99 -8.16 28.12 -1.83
CA LEU A 99 -9.20 27.08 -1.83
C LEU A 99 -8.58 25.68 -1.86
N TYR A 100 -9.34 24.67 -1.42
CA TYR A 100 -8.86 23.29 -1.31
C TYR A 100 -8.37 22.72 -2.66
N LEU A 101 -9.19 22.77 -3.72
CA LEU A 101 -8.83 22.17 -5.01
C LEU A 101 -7.57 22.81 -5.62
N PRO A 102 -7.46 24.15 -5.75
CA PRO A 102 -6.23 24.78 -6.24
C PRO A 102 -5.01 24.49 -5.36
N ARG A 103 -5.19 24.41 -4.03
CA ARG A 103 -4.11 24.07 -3.10
C ARG A 103 -3.59 22.66 -3.36
N VAL A 104 -4.47 21.69 -3.53
CA VAL A 104 -4.09 20.29 -3.82
C VAL A 104 -3.41 20.18 -5.18
N ALA A 105 -3.91 20.87 -6.22
CA ALA A 105 -3.27 20.89 -7.53
C ALA A 105 -1.82 21.42 -7.45
N LEU A 106 -1.59 22.54 -6.77
CA LEU A 106 -0.25 23.08 -6.56
C LEU A 106 0.65 22.13 -5.77
N LEU A 107 0.13 21.45 -4.76
CA LEU A 107 0.88 20.44 -4.00
C LEU A 107 1.33 19.30 -4.91
N ILE A 108 0.41 18.75 -5.72
CA ILE A 108 0.72 17.67 -6.66
C ILE A 108 1.79 18.11 -7.66
N THR A 109 1.67 19.31 -8.24
CA THR A 109 2.69 19.87 -9.16
C THR A 109 4.06 19.95 -8.51
N ILE A 110 4.14 20.46 -7.28
CA ILE A 110 5.42 20.65 -6.60
C ILE A 110 6.03 19.32 -6.17
N VAL A 111 5.21 18.38 -5.68
CA VAL A 111 5.68 17.03 -5.38
C VAL A 111 6.20 16.35 -6.65
N SER A 112 5.46 16.45 -7.76
CA SER A 112 5.89 15.91 -9.06
C SER A 112 7.21 16.49 -9.54
N LEU A 113 7.39 17.81 -9.46
CA LEU A 113 8.65 18.47 -9.81
C LEU A 113 9.79 18.08 -8.85
N SER A 114 9.49 17.95 -7.56
CA SER A 114 10.47 17.51 -6.55
C SER A 114 10.90 16.07 -6.78
N THR A 115 9.97 15.17 -7.11
CA THR A 115 10.30 13.78 -7.46
C THR A 115 11.10 13.71 -8.76
N LEU A 116 10.79 14.53 -9.76
CA LEU A 116 11.58 14.61 -10.99
C LEU A 116 13.01 15.07 -10.69
N ALA A 117 13.17 16.12 -9.88
CA ALA A 117 14.49 16.59 -9.46
C ALA A 117 15.28 15.50 -8.72
N LEU A 118 14.64 14.75 -7.82
CA LEU A 118 15.26 13.61 -7.13
C LEU A 118 15.73 12.52 -8.09
N LEU A 119 14.96 12.20 -9.14
CA LEU A 119 15.34 11.20 -10.14
C LEU A 119 16.52 11.68 -10.99
N VAL A 120 16.51 12.94 -11.43
CA VAL A 120 17.62 13.53 -12.20
C VAL A 120 18.90 13.49 -11.38
N VAL A 121 18.85 13.93 -10.12
CA VAL A 121 19.98 13.88 -9.21
C VAL A 121 20.43 12.44 -8.96
N GLY A 122 19.50 11.51 -8.72
CA GLY A 122 19.78 10.09 -8.54
C GLY A 122 20.47 9.45 -9.76
N GLY A 123 20.05 9.83 -10.97
CA GLY A 123 20.68 9.41 -12.23
C GLY A 123 22.09 9.96 -12.41
N MET A 124 22.34 11.21 -12.03
CA MET A 124 23.69 11.80 -12.08
C MET A 124 24.69 11.08 -11.18
N PHE A 125 24.25 10.56 -10.03
CA PHE A 125 25.11 9.81 -9.10
C PHE A 125 25.34 8.34 -9.49
N GLN A 126 24.94 7.92 -10.71
CA GLN A 126 25.03 6.53 -11.19
C GLN A 126 24.43 5.48 -10.22
N ARG A 127 23.51 5.90 -9.34
CA ARG A 127 22.74 4.98 -8.49
C ARG A 127 21.61 4.42 -9.33
N THR A 128 21.94 3.40 -10.13
CA THR A 128 21.05 2.76 -11.12
C THR A 128 19.64 2.49 -10.58
N GLY A 129 19.52 2.00 -9.33
CA GLY A 129 18.22 1.70 -8.71
C GLY A 129 17.29 2.89 -8.41
N TRP A 130 17.76 4.14 -8.52
CA TRP A 130 16.91 5.34 -8.38
C TRP A 130 16.47 5.89 -9.73
N ALA A 131 17.28 5.70 -10.77
CA ALA A 131 17.09 6.31 -12.08
C ALA A 131 16.26 5.45 -13.04
N SER A 132 16.16 4.14 -12.79
CA SER A 132 15.39 3.21 -13.62
C SER A 132 13.90 3.10 -13.22
N VAL A 133 13.50 3.69 -12.09
CA VAL A 133 12.13 3.57 -11.57
C VAL A 133 11.10 4.08 -12.58
N SER A 134 10.17 3.20 -12.95
CA SER A 134 9.04 3.54 -13.81
C SER A 134 8.20 4.71 -13.26
N ILE A 135 7.58 5.48 -14.17
CA ILE A 135 6.70 6.60 -13.82
C ILE A 135 5.47 6.16 -12.99
N PHE A 136 5.00 4.92 -13.18
CA PHE A 136 3.77 4.43 -12.54
C PHE A 136 3.85 4.38 -11.01
N PRO A 137 4.88 3.77 -10.38
CA PRO A 137 5.11 3.86 -8.93
C PRO A 137 5.16 5.30 -8.41
N ILE A 138 5.75 6.22 -9.16
CA ILE A 138 5.86 7.62 -8.75
C ILE A 138 4.48 8.29 -8.73
N LEU A 139 3.66 8.07 -9.76
CA LEU A 139 2.27 8.58 -9.79
C LEU A 139 1.44 8.05 -8.61
N ILE A 140 1.65 6.79 -8.20
CA ILE A 140 1.02 6.22 -7.01
C ILE A 140 1.45 6.97 -5.73
N MET A 141 2.74 7.28 -5.58
CA MET A 141 3.25 8.05 -4.43
C MET A 141 2.69 9.47 -4.40
N ILE A 142 2.53 10.11 -5.56
CA ILE A 142 1.91 11.43 -5.67
C ILE A 142 0.43 11.37 -5.25
N ALA A 143 -0.33 10.38 -5.70
CA ALA A 143 -1.72 10.17 -5.29
C ALA A 143 -1.84 9.90 -3.78
N LEU A 144 -0.87 9.22 -3.19
CA LEU A 144 -0.77 9.08 -1.73
C LEU A 144 -0.60 10.44 -1.04
N VAL A 145 0.22 11.36 -1.55
CA VAL A 145 0.37 12.69 -0.94
C VAL A 145 -0.94 13.45 -0.96
N GLU A 146 -1.69 13.38 -2.05
CA GLU A 146 -3.02 13.98 -2.11
C GLU A 146 -3.90 13.47 -0.96
N LYS A 147 -4.00 12.14 -0.78
CA LYS A 147 -4.76 11.53 0.32
C LYS A 147 -4.23 11.93 1.70
N PHE A 148 -2.91 11.96 1.86
CA PHE A 148 -2.27 12.35 3.11
C PHE A 148 -2.57 13.81 3.46
N VAL A 149 -2.42 14.75 2.52
CA VAL A 149 -2.66 16.17 2.77
C VAL A 149 -4.14 16.45 2.99
N ALA A 150 -5.02 15.83 2.21
CA ALA A 150 -6.47 15.87 2.45
C ALA A 150 -6.79 15.47 3.88
N THR A 151 -6.25 14.32 4.32
CA THR A 151 -6.48 13.82 5.68
C THR A 151 -5.83 14.68 6.75
N GLN A 152 -4.65 15.27 6.49
CA GLN A 152 -4.03 16.24 7.39
C GLN A 152 -4.89 17.51 7.57
N ILE A 153 -5.64 17.92 6.54
CA ILE A 153 -6.55 19.07 6.60
C ILE A 153 -7.83 18.70 7.34
N GLU A 154 -8.44 17.56 7.04
CA GLU A 154 -9.73 17.14 7.60
C GLU A 154 -9.63 16.60 9.03
N LYS A 155 -8.62 15.76 9.32
CA LYS A 155 -8.51 15.00 10.58
C LYS A 155 -7.29 15.37 11.41
N GLY A 156 -6.50 16.33 10.94
CA GLY A 156 -5.29 16.82 11.61
C GLY A 156 -4.01 16.01 11.31
N ALA A 157 -2.87 16.63 11.61
CA ALA A 157 -1.55 16.09 11.29
C ALA A 157 -1.25 14.76 11.98
N ARG A 158 -1.60 14.64 13.27
CA ARG A 158 -1.37 13.42 14.06
C ARG A 158 -2.10 12.23 13.46
N THR A 159 -3.37 12.40 13.11
CA THR A 159 -4.18 11.35 12.49
C THR A 159 -3.58 10.93 11.16
N ALA A 160 -3.25 11.88 10.28
CA ALA A 160 -2.66 11.54 8.98
C ALA A 160 -1.33 10.78 9.09
N ILE A 161 -0.46 11.13 10.04
CA ILE A 161 0.80 10.41 10.28
C ILE A 161 0.54 8.97 10.73
N ILE A 162 -0.42 8.76 11.64
CA ILE A 162 -0.80 7.42 12.11
C ILE A 162 -1.35 6.59 10.93
N LEU A 163 -2.29 7.15 10.15
CA LEU A 163 -2.87 6.46 9.00
C LEU A 163 -1.80 6.15 7.93
N SER A 164 -0.85 7.07 7.68
CA SER A 164 0.28 6.83 6.78
C SER A 164 1.16 5.69 7.26
N PHE A 165 1.48 5.65 8.55
CA PHE A 165 2.29 4.60 9.14
C PHE A 165 1.58 3.23 9.06
N GLU A 166 0.31 3.17 9.41
CA GLU A 166 -0.53 1.98 9.28
C GLU A 166 -0.64 1.50 7.82
N THR A 167 -0.76 2.44 6.88
CA THR A 167 -0.78 2.14 5.44
C THR A 167 0.56 1.58 4.98
N LEU A 168 1.68 2.18 5.42
CA LEU A 168 3.03 1.71 5.10
C LEU A 168 3.28 0.29 5.62
N LEU A 169 2.87 0.02 6.87
CA LEU A 169 3.03 -1.29 7.50
C LEU A 169 2.29 -2.37 6.71
N ILE A 170 1.00 -2.15 6.41
CA ILE A 170 0.21 -3.10 5.61
C ILE A 170 0.83 -3.30 4.23
N SER A 171 1.30 -2.22 3.59
CA SER A 171 1.90 -2.30 2.25
C SER A 171 3.21 -3.10 2.25
N LEU A 172 4.02 -2.98 3.30
CA LEU A 172 5.25 -3.76 3.47
C LEU A 172 4.95 -5.24 3.67
N VAL A 173 3.95 -5.58 4.48
CA VAL A 173 3.52 -6.98 4.66
C VAL A 173 3.04 -7.57 3.33
N CYS A 174 2.19 -6.83 2.61
CA CYS A 174 1.69 -7.30 1.31
C CYS A 174 2.81 -7.39 0.26
N TYR A 175 3.80 -6.49 0.30
CA TYR A 175 4.98 -6.56 -0.57
C TYR A 175 5.84 -7.80 -0.27
N ALA A 176 6.02 -8.15 1.00
CA ALA A 176 6.70 -9.37 1.40
C ALA A 176 5.95 -10.62 0.88
N VAL A 177 4.61 -10.61 0.93
CA VAL A 177 3.77 -11.66 0.35
C VAL A 177 3.92 -11.74 -1.17
N LEU A 178 3.95 -10.60 -1.87
CA LEU A 178 4.21 -10.57 -3.32
C LEU A 178 5.62 -11.06 -3.67
N SER A 179 6.58 -10.92 -2.77
CA SER A 179 7.96 -11.35 -2.98
C SER A 179 8.19 -12.82 -2.63
N TRP A 180 7.13 -13.55 -2.28
CA TRP A 180 7.24 -14.95 -1.87
C TRP A 180 7.10 -15.89 -3.08
N ASP A 181 8.23 -16.39 -3.58
CA ASP A 181 8.28 -17.23 -4.79
C ASP A 181 7.37 -18.47 -4.73
N SER A 182 7.28 -19.11 -3.56
CA SER A 182 6.43 -20.30 -3.39
C SER A 182 4.95 -19.97 -3.53
N LEU A 183 4.53 -18.80 -3.05
CA LEU A 183 3.15 -18.35 -3.21
C LEU A 183 2.85 -18.02 -4.67
N ILE A 184 3.74 -17.29 -5.34
CA ILE A 184 3.60 -16.99 -6.78
C ILE A 184 3.50 -18.28 -7.58
N ARG A 185 4.43 -19.22 -7.37
CA ARG A 185 4.39 -20.54 -8.05
C ARG A 185 3.07 -21.27 -7.78
N PHE A 186 2.62 -21.29 -6.54
CA PHE A 186 1.37 -21.95 -6.17
C PHE A 186 0.16 -21.36 -6.90
N VAL A 187 0.05 -20.03 -6.95
CA VAL A 187 -1.02 -19.31 -7.67
C VAL A 187 -0.90 -19.49 -9.18
N SER A 188 0.32 -19.53 -9.73
CA SER A 188 0.55 -19.79 -11.16
C SER A 188 0.17 -21.21 -11.59
N ILE A 189 0.31 -22.19 -10.71
CA ILE A 189 -0.11 -23.57 -10.98
C ILE A 189 -1.62 -23.74 -10.77
N HIS A 190 -2.20 -23.06 -9.78
CA HIS A 190 -3.61 -23.19 -9.42
C HIS A 190 -4.31 -21.82 -9.42
N SER A 191 -4.71 -21.36 -10.61
CA SER A 191 -5.29 -20.01 -10.77
C SER A 191 -6.65 -19.87 -10.07
N TRP A 192 -7.36 -21.00 -9.92
CA TRP A 192 -8.65 -21.07 -9.24
C TRP A 192 -8.58 -20.75 -7.73
N VAL A 193 -7.39 -20.78 -7.11
CA VAL A 193 -7.21 -20.38 -5.70
C VAL A 193 -7.65 -18.93 -5.48
N VAL A 194 -7.50 -18.08 -6.49
CA VAL A 194 -7.92 -16.67 -6.41
C VAL A 194 -9.43 -16.57 -6.18
N LEU A 195 -10.25 -17.51 -6.63
CA LEU A 195 -11.70 -17.50 -6.37
C LEU A 195 -12.03 -17.69 -4.87
N PHE A 196 -11.20 -18.39 -4.10
CA PHE A 196 -11.39 -18.51 -2.65
C PHE A 196 -11.31 -17.16 -1.94
N THR A 197 -10.59 -16.19 -2.50
CA THR A 197 -10.53 -14.84 -1.93
C THR A 197 -11.91 -14.19 -1.85
N ILE A 198 -12.82 -14.50 -2.78
CA ILE A 198 -14.21 -14.02 -2.76
C ILE A 198 -14.93 -14.57 -1.54
N VAL A 199 -14.84 -15.89 -1.31
CA VAL A 199 -15.46 -16.56 -0.16
C VAL A 199 -14.92 -15.98 1.14
N ILE A 200 -13.60 -15.84 1.26
CA ILE A 200 -12.94 -15.25 2.44
C ILE A 200 -13.44 -13.82 2.68
N ASN A 201 -13.54 -12.99 1.64
CA ASN A 201 -14.05 -11.62 1.77
C ASN A 201 -15.52 -11.58 2.20
N ILE A 202 -16.36 -12.51 1.75
CA ILE A 202 -17.75 -12.62 2.24
C ILE A 202 -17.78 -12.95 3.74
N PHE A 203 -16.94 -13.89 4.19
CA PHE A 203 -16.83 -14.22 5.62
C PHE A 203 -16.31 -13.04 6.44
N LEU A 204 -15.28 -12.34 5.96
CA LEU A 204 -14.77 -11.13 6.59
C LEU A 204 -15.83 -10.03 6.65
N GLY A 205 -16.64 -9.87 5.61
CA GLY A 205 -17.74 -8.89 5.58
C GLY A 205 -18.83 -9.17 6.62
N LYS A 206 -19.00 -10.44 7.03
CA LYS A 206 -19.93 -10.85 8.09
C LYS A 206 -19.29 -10.87 9.49
N TRP A 207 -18.00 -10.56 9.61
CA TRP A 207 -17.29 -10.58 10.88
C TRP A 207 -17.72 -9.42 11.76
N THR A 208 -18.55 -9.70 12.77
CA THR A 208 -19.05 -8.73 13.77
C THR A 208 -18.26 -8.76 15.08
N GLY A 209 -17.25 -9.62 15.21
CA GLY A 209 -16.43 -9.73 16.42
C GLY A 209 -15.61 -8.45 16.71
N LEU A 210 -15.27 -8.24 17.98
CA LEU A 210 -14.35 -7.19 18.41
C LEU A 210 -13.01 -7.32 17.67
N ARG A 211 -12.47 -6.19 17.20
CA ARG A 211 -11.14 -6.18 16.59
C ARG A 211 -10.08 -6.54 17.63
N LEU A 212 -8.99 -7.18 17.20
CA LEU A 212 -7.88 -7.51 18.11
C LEU A 212 -7.34 -6.28 18.85
N THR A 213 -7.27 -5.14 18.16
CA THR A 213 -6.90 -3.84 18.75
C THR A 213 -7.90 -3.35 19.80
N GLU A 214 -9.20 -3.62 19.63
CA GLU A 214 -10.24 -3.28 20.59
C GLU A 214 -10.19 -4.21 21.81
N MET A 215 -9.94 -5.51 21.59
CA MET A 215 -9.75 -6.48 22.67
C MET A 215 -8.57 -6.09 23.58
N LEU A 216 -7.47 -5.61 23.01
CA LEU A 216 -6.34 -5.10 23.79
C LEU A 216 -6.67 -3.81 24.55
N ARG A 217 -7.41 -2.88 23.91
CA ARG A 217 -7.78 -1.59 24.51
C ARG A 217 -8.82 -1.71 25.63
N PHE A 218 -9.78 -2.63 25.50
CA PHE A 218 -10.86 -2.82 26.47
C PHE A 218 -10.59 -3.95 27.47
N LYS A 219 -9.37 -4.52 27.45
CA LYS A 219 -8.98 -5.61 28.34
C LYS A 219 -9.24 -5.29 29.82
N ASP A 220 -8.91 -4.07 30.25
CA ASP A 220 -9.07 -3.66 31.65
C ASP A 220 -10.54 -3.42 32.02
N VAL A 221 -11.37 -2.96 31.07
CA VAL A 221 -12.81 -2.76 31.29
C VAL A 221 -13.53 -4.10 31.40
N ILE A 222 -13.17 -5.07 30.54
CA ILE A 222 -13.72 -6.43 30.57
C ILE A 222 -13.34 -7.12 31.87
N LYS A 223 -12.06 -7.00 32.29
CA LYS A 223 -11.57 -7.59 33.54
C LYS A 223 -12.28 -7.05 34.78
N ASN A 224 -12.61 -5.75 34.81
CA ASN A 224 -13.32 -5.14 35.94
C ASN A 224 -14.82 -5.49 35.97
N ALA A 225 -15.45 -5.65 34.80
CA ALA A 225 -16.83 -6.12 34.71
C ALA A 225 -16.97 -7.56 35.26
N GLU A 226 -16.01 -8.44 34.94
CA GLU A 226 -15.99 -9.84 35.40
C GLU A 226 -15.80 -9.99 36.93
N HIS A 227 -15.17 -9.01 37.57
CA HIS A 227 -15.03 -8.95 39.04
C HIS A 227 -16.28 -8.41 39.75
N THR A 228 -17.17 -7.70 39.05
CA THR A 228 -18.40 -7.15 39.62
C THR A 228 -19.54 -8.19 39.65
N ASP A 229 -19.52 -9.16 38.73
CA ASP A 229 -20.48 -10.28 38.69
C ASP A 229 -20.20 -11.40 39.72
N LYS A 230 -19.06 -11.34 40.43
CA LYS A 230 -18.65 -12.34 41.43
C LYS A 230 -18.81 -11.91 42.90
N ASN A 231 -19.33 -10.70 43.14
CA ASN A 231 -19.70 -10.17 44.46
C ASN A 231 -21.20 -9.94 44.54
#